data_AF-A0A1G5E9F5-F1
#
_entry.id   AF-A0A1G5E9F5-F1
#
_cell.length_a   1.000
_cell.length_b   1.000
_cell.length_c   1.000
_cell.angle_alpha   90.00
_cell.angle_beta   90.00
_cell.angle_gamma   90.00
#
_symmetry.space_group_name_H-M   'P 1'
#
loop_
_entity.id
_entity.type
_entity.pdbx_description
1 polymer ?
#
loop_
_entity_poly.entity_id
_entity_poly.type
_entity_poly.pdbx_seq_one_letter_code
_entity_poly.pdbx_strand_id
1 'polypeptide(L)'
;MAYDKNNFDPKVAAEARKKEMEEITTKLEKGVKDIFSSDNFKDYLNFCAKLPRYSVNNQILIMMQKPDATMCQSFTGWKDMNRHVVKGEKGIRILAPAPYKMEREQDKLDANGRAILDKDGEPVKEKVEVTINAFKPVSTFDVSQTDGDPLPTLGIAELTGSVDGYKTLLDAITEVVPVPITFENIESGAKGYFHLEDNRIAVQEGMSEAQTVKTIIHEAAHQALHSKDALEASGEKKSKNQKETEAESVAYVVCQHYGIDTSDYSFGYVASWSEGKEVPELKASLDTIRRTASEMIQKIDDKVQALTTVKEIDEFMEVHGDELPFADPEADQPVGYIKITPPVDFSDFKNDKKITLTAETKAESKENAEESKEKKDETKEIAKAEKKPASRESAKKTSVKDKLTAGKEKVSKTNKTKTEPKKDLQAAM
;
A
#
# COMPACT_ATOMS: atom_id res chain seq x y z
N MET A 1 -6.10 31.72 16.20
CA MET A 1 -6.87 32.86 15.63
C MET A 1 -8.14 32.29 15.04
N ALA A 2 -9.30 32.81 15.45
CA ALA A 2 -10.60 32.38 14.92
C ALA A 2 -10.72 32.83 13.47
N TYR A 3 -11.17 31.93 12.59
CA TYR A 3 -11.50 32.26 11.20
C TYR A 3 -12.77 33.12 11.20
N ASP A 4 -12.62 34.43 11.02
CA ASP A 4 -13.74 35.35 10.82
C ASP A 4 -14.31 35.14 9.41
N LYS A 5 -15.54 34.61 9.34
CA LYS A 5 -16.22 34.29 8.08
C LYS A 5 -16.76 35.53 7.34
N ASN A 6 -16.68 36.72 7.93
CA ASN A 6 -17.28 37.94 7.37
C ASN A 6 -16.39 38.74 6.41
N ASN A 7 -15.16 38.28 6.12
CA ASN A 7 -14.23 39.02 5.26
C ASN A 7 -13.54 38.14 4.20
N PHE A 8 -14.24 37.13 3.68
CA PHE A 8 -13.75 36.28 2.59
C PHE A 8 -13.96 36.97 1.25
N ASP A 9 -12.89 37.58 0.70
CA ASP A 9 -12.88 38.06 -0.68
C ASP A 9 -12.43 36.90 -1.62
N PRO A 10 -13.33 36.38 -2.48
CA PRO A 10 -13.00 35.28 -3.38
C PRO A 10 -11.87 35.61 -4.36
N LYS A 11 -11.70 36.87 -4.75
CA LYS A 11 -10.64 37.30 -5.68
C LYS A 11 -9.29 37.28 -4.99
N VAL A 12 -9.20 37.84 -3.78
CA VAL A 12 -7.97 37.81 -2.97
C VAL A 12 -7.58 36.37 -2.64
N ALA A 13 -8.55 35.51 -2.30
CA ALA A 13 -8.28 34.09 -2.06
C ALA A 13 -7.87 33.32 -3.33
N ALA A 14 -8.35 33.72 -4.52
CA ALA A 14 -7.90 33.15 -5.79
C ALA A 14 -6.48 33.59 -6.15
N GLU A 15 -6.15 34.87 -5.95
CA GLU A 15 -4.82 35.41 -6.19
C GLU A 15 -3.77 34.83 -5.24
N ALA A 16 -4.10 34.71 -3.95
CA ALA A 16 -3.24 34.04 -2.97
C ALA A 16 -2.96 32.57 -3.34
N ARG A 17 -3.97 31.84 -3.81
CA ARG A 17 -3.81 30.46 -4.30
C ARG A 17 -2.93 30.39 -5.55
N LYS A 18 -3.09 31.35 -6.48
CA LYS A 18 -2.26 31.43 -7.68
C LYS A 18 -0.79 31.64 -7.32
N LYS A 19 -0.52 32.60 -6.42
CA LYS A 19 0.83 32.89 -5.93
C LYS A 19 1.44 31.68 -5.21
N GLU A 20 0.69 31.01 -4.34
CA GLU A 20 1.16 29.80 -3.66
C GLU A 20 1.49 28.68 -4.67
N MET A 21 0.68 28.53 -5.73
CA MET A 21 0.94 27.56 -6.79
C MET A 21 2.21 27.88 -7.59
N GLU A 22 2.45 29.16 -7.91
CA GLU A 22 3.68 29.62 -8.55
C GLU A 22 4.90 29.32 -7.67
N GLU A 23 4.85 29.65 -6.37
CA GLU A 23 5.92 29.35 -5.41
C GLU A 23 6.21 27.86 -5.30
N ILE A 24 5.18 27.01 -5.27
CA ILE A 24 5.33 25.55 -5.26
C ILE A 24 5.97 25.06 -6.54
N THR A 25 5.58 25.62 -7.70
CA THR A 25 6.13 25.23 -9.01
C THR A 25 7.61 25.58 -9.10
N THR A 26 8.01 26.78 -8.70
CA THR A 26 9.43 27.18 -8.67
C THR A 26 10.24 26.32 -7.71
N LYS A 27 9.71 25.98 -6.53
CA LYS A 27 10.36 25.06 -5.59
C LYS A 27 10.55 23.67 -6.18
N LEU A 28 9.55 23.16 -6.90
CA LEU A 28 9.62 21.88 -7.58
C LEU A 28 10.71 21.87 -8.67
N GLU A 29 10.75 22.87 -9.54
CA GLU A 29 11.75 22.96 -10.61
C GLU A 29 13.18 23.01 -10.04
N LYS A 30 13.37 23.80 -8.98
CA LYS A 30 14.64 23.84 -8.26
C LYS A 30 14.96 22.48 -7.62
N GLY A 31 14.02 21.89 -6.89
CA GLY A 31 14.21 20.61 -6.22
C GLY A 31 14.56 19.47 -7.18
N VAL A 32 13.96 19.45 -8.39
CA VAL A 32 14.33 18.47 -9.42
C VAL A 32 15.78 18.66 -9.84
N LYS A 33 16.23 19.88 -10.12
CA LYS A 33 17.64 20.11 -10.50
C LYS A 33 18.61 19.78 -9.38
N ASP A 34 18.27 20.15 -8.15
CA ASP A 34 19.09 19.93 -6.97
C ASP A 34 19.30 18.43 -6.71
N ILE A 35 18.30 17.57 -6.97
CA ILE A 35 18.42 16.11 -6.85
C ILE A 35 19.55 15.54 -7.71
N PHE A 36 19.77 16.10 -8.90
CA PHE A 36 20.80 15.62 -9.82
C PHE A 36 22.17 16.27 -9.59
N SER A 37 22.26 17.20 -8.64
CA SER A 37 23.56 17.68 -8.12
C SER A 37 24.08 16.72 -7.03
N SER A 38 25.40 16.50 -7.00
CA SER A 38 26.08 15.42 -6.26
C SER A 38 25.54 15.13 -4.85
N ASP A 39 25.47 13.84 -4.49
CA ASP A 39 24.93 13.21 -3.27
C ASP A 39 23.42 13.34 -3.01
N ASN A 40 22.77 14.41 -3.50
CA ASN A 40 21.32 14.59 -3.31
C ASN A 40 20.47 13.51 -4.01
N PHE A 41 21.01 12.86 -5.04
CA PHE A 41 20.29 11.80 -5.73
C PHE A 41 20.05 10.59 -4.83
N LYS A 42 21.08 10.18 -4.08
CA LYS A 42 20.98 9.06 -3.13
C LYS A 42 20.02 9.40 -2.00
N ASP A 43 20.06 10.63 -1.50
CA ASP A 43 19.12 11.11 -0.47
C ASP A 43 17.67 11.09 -0.96
N TYR A 44 17.43 11.49 -2.21
CA TYR A 44 16.13 11.36 -2.84
C TYR A 44 15.68 9.90 -2.96
N LEU A 45 16.55 8.99 -3.38
CA LEU A 45 16.18 7.56 -3.46
C LEU A 45 15.90 6.96 -2.08
N ASN A 46 16.68 7.33 -1.05
CA ASN A 46 16.40 6.96 0.34
C ASN A 46 15.02 7.47 0.79
N PHE A 47 14.66 8.69 0.40
CA PHE A 47 13.35 9.27 0.70
C PHE A 47 12.22 8.56 -0.07
N CYS A 48 12.45 8.23 -1.35
CA CYS A 48 11.53 7.49 -2.20
C CYS A 48 11.19 6.12 -1.61
N ALA A 49 12.17 5.42 -1.05
CA ALA A 49 11.99 4.10 -0.41
C ALA A 49 11.05 4.14 0.81
N LYS A 50 11.02 5.27 1.54
CA LYS A 50 10.14 5.47 2.70
C LYS A 50 8.71 5.80 2.30
N LEU A 51 8.53 6.54 1.20
CA LEU A 51 7.23 7.09 0.76
C LEU A 51 6.90 6.73 -0.70
N PRO A 52 6.87 5.43 -1.07
CA PRO A 52 6.75 5.00 -2.47
C PRO A 52 5.41 5.40 -3.12
N ARG A 53 4.35 5.58 -2.32
CA ARG A 53 2.99 5.89 -2.81
C ARG A 53 2.77 7.34 -3.24
N TYR A 54 3.67 8.27 -2.89
CA TYR A 54 3.52 9.68 -3.26
C TYR A 54 4.04 9.93 -4.68
N SER A 55 3.47 10.93 -5.37
CA SER A 55 4.01 11.39 -6.66
C SER A 55 5.39 12.01 -6.48
N VAL A 56 6.23 12.01 -7.52
CA VAL A 56 7.57 12.64 -7.48
C VAL A 56 7.49 14.08 -6.98
N ASN A 57 6.52 14.85 -7.50
CA ASN A 57 6.28 16.22 -7.04
C ASN A 57 6.05 16.28 -5.52
N ASN A 58 5.18 15.43 -5.00
CA ASN A 58 4.88 15.43 -3.58
C ASN A 58 6.04 14.85 -2.75
N GLN A 59 6.79 13.87 -3.25
CA GLN A 59 8.00 13.40 -2.59
C GLN A 59 9.03 14.52 -2.45
N ILE A 60 9.33 15.25 -3.53
CA ILE A 60 10.24 16.40 -3.51
C ILE A 60 9.74 17.47 -2.53
N LEU A 61 8.45 17.83 -2.60
CA LEU A 61 7.87 18.83 -1.70
C LEU A 61 7.95 18.42 -0.24
N ILE A 62 7.67 17.15 0.09
CA ILE A 62 7.76 16.65 1.46
C ILE A 62 9.23 16.64 1.88
N MET A 63 10.15 16.09 1.09
CA MET A 63 11.57 16.02 1.39
C MET A 63 12.18 17.40 1.68
N MET A 64 11.84 18.42 0.88
CA MET A 64 12.31 19.80 1.08
C MET A 64 11.79 20.44 2.37
N GLN A 65 10.64 19.99 2.90
CA GLN A 65 10.01 20.55 4.09
C GLN A 65 10.29 19.72 5.34
N LYS A 66 10.45 18.40 5.20
CA LYS A 66 10.65 17.40 6.24
C LYS A 66 11.40 16.18 5.67
N PRO A 67 12.75 16.22 5.59
CA PRO A 67 13.56 15.16 4.98
C PRO A 67 13.55 13.84 5.78
N ASP A 68 13.18 13.90 7.06
CA ASP A 68 13.01 12.75 7.96
C ASP A 68 11.60 12.16 7.95
N ALA A 69 10.71 12.61 7.05
CA ALA A 69 9.36 12.08 6.96
C ALA A 69 9.36 10.58 6.62
N THR A 70 8.46 9.83 7.27
CA THR A 70 8.34 8.38 7.15
C THR A 70 6.93 7.96 6.78
N MET A 71 5.91 8.71 7.20
CA MET A 71 4.53 8.47 6.82
C MET A 71 3.75 9.75 6.92
N CYS A 72 3.21 10.22 5.79
CA CYS A 72 2.42 11.43 5.74
C CYS A 72 0.93 11.12 5.56
N GLN A 73 0.07 11.89 6.22
CA GLN A 73 -1.37 11.84 5.99
C GLN A 73 -2.05 13.19 6.27
N SER A 74 -3.20 13.40 5.63
CA SER A 74 -4.07 14.54 5.93
C SER A 74 -4.54 14.53 7.39
N PHE A 75 -4.92 15.70 7.91
CA PHE A 75 -5.46 15.81 9.28
C PHE A 75 -6.64 14.86 9.53
N THR A 76 -7.54 14.72 8.54
CA THR A 76 -8.66 13.79 8.60
C THR A 76 -8.20 12.34 8.56
N GLY A 77 -7.25 11.99 7.70
CA GLY A 77 -6.76 10.61 7.65
C GLY A 77 -6.04 10.18 8.93
N TRP A 78 -5.32 11.10 9.62
CA TRP A 78 -4.80 10.79 10.96
C TRP A 78 -5.92 10.55 11.95
N LYS A 79 -6.97 11.37 11.93
CA LYS A 79 -8.14 11.20 12.80
C LYS A 79 -8.82 9.86 12.58
N ASP A 80 -8.93 9.40 11.33
CA ASP A 80 -9.51 8.11 10.97
C ASP A 80 -8.67 6.92 11.48
N MET A 81 -7.36 7.13 11.68
CA MET A 81 -6.43 6.18 12.29
C MET A 81 -6.31 6.32 13.81
N ASN A 82 -7.27 6.99 14.48
CA ASN A 82 -7.21 7.30 15.92
C ASN A 82 -5.93 8.05 16.36
N ARG A 83 -5.38 8.88 15.47
CA ARG A 83 -4.26 9.78 15.76
C ARG A 83 -4.65 11.23 15.56
N HIS A 84 -4.00 12.13 16.27
CA HIS A 84 -4.23 13.55 16.14
C HIS A 84 -2.92 14.31 15.94
N VAL A 85 -2.95 15.33 15.08
CA VAL A 85 -1.81 16.23 14.90
C VAL A 85 -1.59 17.03 16.18
N VAL A 86 -0.35 17.05 16.68
CA VAL A 86 0.03 17.78 17.88
C VAL A 86 -0.16 19.27 17.67
N LYS A 87 -0.71 19.96 18.67
CA LYS A 87 -1.00 21.39 18.58
C LYS A 87 0.30 22.19 18.41
N GLY A 88 0.37 22.99 17.35
CA GLY A 88 1.52 23.83 17.03
C GLY A 88 2.39 23.29 15.89
N GLU A 89 2.15 22.04 15.47
CA GLU A 89 2.85 21.43 14.35
C GLU A 89 2.56 22.14 13.03
N LYS A 90 3.61 22.31 12.23
CA LYS A 90 3.52 22.96 10.92
C LYS A 90 3.17 21.92 9.85
N GLY A 91 2.11 22.18 9.10
CA GLY A 91 1.70 21.32 7.98
C GLY A 91 2.69 21.38 6.81
N ILE A 92 2.89 20.23 6.18
CA ILE A 92 3.72 20.03 4.99
C ILE A 92 2.85 20.29 3.75
N ARG A 93 3.23 21.25 2.89
CA ARG A 93 2.43 21.61 1.72
C ARG A 93 2.69 20.65 0.56
N ILE A 94 1.64 20.02 0.06
CA ILE A 94 1.64 19.10 -1.08
C ILE A 94 0.57 19.50 -2.11
N LEU A 95 0.64 18.92 -3.31
CA LEU A 95 -0.38 19.08 -4.35
C LEU A 95 -1.39 17.94 -4.29
N ALA A 96 -2.67 18.26 -4.18
CA ALA A 96 -3.76 17.29 -4.26
C ALA A 96 -4.66 17.58 -5.47
N PRO A 97 -5.19 16.52 -6.14
CA PRO A 97 -6.18 16.68 -7.19
C PRO A 97 -7.42 17.44 -6.69
N ALA A 98 -7.87 18.40 -7.48
CA ALA A 98 -9.09 19.16 -7.27
C ALA A 98 -9.75 19.37 -8.64
N PRO A 99 -10.23 18.30 -9.29
CA PRO A 99 -10.87 18.41 -10.59
C PRO A 99 -12.13 19.26 -10.46
N TYR A 100 -12.37 20.12 -11.44
CA TYR A 100 -13.59 20.92 -11.53
C TYR A 100 -14.17 20.82 -12.94
N LYS A 101 -15.49 20.96 -13.04
CA LYS A 101 -16.20 20.92 -14.31
C LYS A 101 -16.37 22.35 -14.83
N MET A 102 -16.15 22.54 -16.13
CA MET A 102 -16.51 23.80 -16.79
C MET A 102 -17.09 23.54 -18.18
N GLU A 103 -18.07 24.35 -18.55
CA GLU A 103 -18.60 24.37 -19.91
C GLU A 103 -17.58 25.04 -20.84
N ARG A 104 -17.21 24.36 -21.93
CA ARG A 104 -16.48 24.96 -23.05
C ARG A 104 -17.34 24.91 -24.29
N GLU A 105 -17.33 25.99 -25.04
CA GLU A 105 -17.79 25.97 -26.42
C GLU A 105 -16.75 25.22 -27.25
N GLN A 106 -17.18 24.15 -27.90
CA GLN A 106 -16.38 23.40 -28.86
C GLN A 106 -17.16 23.28 -30.17
N ASP A 107 -16.46 23.34 -31.30
CA ASP A 107 -17.07 23.11 -32.60
C ASP A 107 -17.64 21.68 -32.63
N LYS A 108 -18.92 21.57 -32.96
CA LYS A 108 -19.62 20.30 -33.09
C LYS A 108 -19.02 19.56 -34.27
N LEU A 109 -18.42 18.40 -34.03
CA LEU A 109 -17.79 17.60 -35.08
C LEU A 109 -18.77 16.56 -35.66
N ASP A 110 -18.68 16.30 -36.96
CA ASP A 110 -19.36 15.19 -37.63
C ASP A 110 -18.66 13.84 -37.33
N ALA A 111 -19.23 12.73 -37.81
CA ALA A 111 -18.67 11.39 -37.62
C ALA A 111 -17.25 11.20 -38.21
N ASN A 112 -16.77 12.16 -39.01
CA ASN A 112 -15.45 12.16 -39.65
C ASN A 112 -14.50 13.20 -39.01
N GLY A 113 -14.88 13.82 -37.88
CA GLY A 113 -14.05 14.76 -37.15
C GLY A 113 -13.98 16.17 -37.77
N ARG A 114 -14.92 16.54 -38.65
CA ARG A 114 -15.00 17.89 -39.26
C ARG A 114 -16.06 18.73 -38.58
N ALA A 115 -15.81 20.02 -38.40
CA ALA A 115 -16.80 20.95 -37.84
C ALA A 115 -18.08 20.96 -38.70
N ILE A 116 -19.21 20.67 -38.06
CA ILE A 116 -20.55 20.83 -38.63
C ILE A 116 -20.78 22.31 -38.79
N LEU A 117 -20.93 22.77 -40.03
CA LEU A 117 -21.21 24.17 -40.33
C LEU A 117 -22.72 24.42 -40.27
N ASP A 118 -23.12 25.58 -39.78
CA ASP A 118 -24.49 26.07 -39.83
C ASP A 118 -24.88 26.53 -41.25
N LYS A 119 -26.09 27.08 -41.39
CA LYS A 119 -26.62 27.52 -42.69
C LYS A 119 -25.84 28.71 -43.28
N ASP A 120 -25.05 29.39 -42.47
CA ASP A 120 -24.26 30.58 -42.83
C ASP A 120 -22.77 30.24 -43.05
N GLY A 121 -22.39 28.96 -42.88
CA GLY A 121 -21.04 28.45 -43.11
C GLY A 121 -20.11 28.55 -41.89
N GLU A 122 -20.65 28.88 -40.72
CA GLU A 122 -19.90 28.99 -39.45
C GLU A 122 -19.98 27.67 -38.65
N PRO A 123 -18.93 27.26 -37.92
CA PRO A 123 -18.98 26.07 -37.06
C PRO A 123 -20.09 26.16 -36.01
N VAL A 124 -20.98 25.16 -35.99
CA VAL A 124 -21.98 25.01 -34.91
C VAL A 124 -21.23 24.74 -33.61
N LYS A 125 -21.30 25.67 -32.67
CA LYS A 125 -20.71 25.50 -31.35
C LYS A 125 -21.65 24.74 -30.43
N GLU A 126 -21.14 23.70 -29.78
CA GLU A 126 -21.81 22.96 -28.72
C GLU A 126 -21.14 23.27 -27.37
N LYS A 127 -21.96 23.47 -26.34
CA LYS A 127 -21.46 23.59 -24.95
C LYS A 127 -21.22 22.19 -24.42
N VAL A 128 -19.94 21.81 -24.32
CA VAL A 128 -19.54 20.53 -23.77
C VAL A 128 -19.06 20.75 -22.33
N GLU A 129 -19.58 19.94 -21.41
CA GLU A 129 -19.10 19.89 -20.02
C GLU A 129 -17.74 19.16 -20.00
N VAL A 130 -16.66 19.92 -19.83
CA VAL A 130 -15.30 19.37 -19.77
C VAL A 130 -14.86 19.32 -18.31
N THR A 131 -14.40 18.15 -17.87
CA THR A 131 -13.73 18.01 -16.56
C THR A 131 -12.28 18.45 -16.70
N ILE A 132 -11.89 19.50 -15.98
CA ILE A 132 -10.52 19.97 -15.93
C ILE A 132 -9.82 19.38 -14.72
N ASN A 133 -8.75 18.65 -14.98
CA ASN A 133 -7.84 18.17 -13.95
C ASN A 133 -7.02 19.36 -13.44
N ALA A 134 -7.33 19.81 -12.23
CA ALA A 134 -6.58 20.84 -11.54
C ALA A 134 -6.03 20.30 -10.23
N PHE A 135 -5.03 20.99 -9.70
CA PHE A 135 -4.42 20.68 -8.42
C PHE A 135 -4.54 21.89 -7.50
N LYS A 136 -4.63 21.61 -6.20
CA LYS A 136 -4.60 22.64 -5.18
C LYS A 136 -3.55 22.31 -4.11
N PRO A 137 -2.87 23.32 -3.56
CA PRO A 137 -2.02 23.14 -2.39
C PRO A 137 -2.85 22.74 -1.16
N VAL A 138 -2.50 21.61 -0.53
CA VAL A 138 -3.09 21.13 0.72
C VAL A 138 -2.01 20.81 1.74
N SER A 139 -2.39 20.67 3.01
CA SER A 139 -1.46 20.31 4.09
C SER A 139 -1.58 18.82 4.42
N THR A 140 -0.43 18.17 4.54
CA THR A 140 -0.25 16.84 5.13
C THR A 140 0.64 16.95 6.37
N PHE A 141 0.66 15.92 7.20
CA PHE A 141 1.46 15.86 8.42
C PHE A 141 2.15 14.51 8.51
N ASP A 142 3.39 14.48 8.95
CA ASP A 142 4.11 13.23 9.20
C ASP A 142 3.68 12.58 10.51
N VAL A 143 3.84 11.26 10.63
CA VAL A 143 3.52 10.50 11.85
C VAL A 143 4.20 11.06 13.10
N SER A 144 5.44 11.55 12.99
CA SER A 144 6.17 12.18 14.12
C SER A 144 5.52 13.47 14.63
N GLN A 145 4.61 14.07 13.84
CA GLN A 145 3.84 15.25 14.20
C GLN A 145 2.48 14.89 14.83
N THR A 146 2.24 13.61 15.11
CA THR A 146 0.98 13.09 15.61
C THR A 146 1.16 12.30 16.88
N ASP A 147 0.10 12.22 17.67
CA ASP A 147 -0.01 11.40 18.87
C ASP A 147 -1.32 10.59 18.82
N GLY A 148 -1.34 9.41 19.43
CA GLY A 148 -2.46 8.46 19.35
C GLY A 148 -2.01 7.00 19.19
N ASP A 149 -2.93 6.14 18.71
CA ASP A 149 -2.74 4.69 18.67
C ASP A 149 -1.51 4.27 17.85
N PRO A 150 -0.71 3.29 18.30
CA PRO A 150 0.45 2.81 17.55
C PRO A 150 0.00 2.30 16.18
N LEU A 151 0.76 2.66 15.15
CA LEU A 151 0.49 2.18 13.80
C LEU A 151 0.91 0.71 13.68
N PRO A 152 0.14 -0.11 12.94
CA PRO A 152 0.57 -1.46 12.61
C PRO A 152 1.88 -1.39 11.83
N THR A 153 2.93 -1.98 12.37
CA THR A 153 4.17 -2.21 11.62
C THR A 153 3.93 -3.36 10.67
N LEU A 154 3.90 -3.09 9.36
CA LEU A 154 4.06 -4.16 8.38
C LEU A 154 5.40 -4.85 8.69
N GLY A 155 5.40 -6.19 8.77
CA GLY A 155 6.51 -7.05 9.27
C GLY A 155 7.83 -6.97 8.51
N ILE A 156 8.10 -5.88 7.78
CA ILE A 156 9.35 -5.61 7.07
C ILE A 156 10.54 -5.62 8.05
N ALA A 157 10.35 -5.22 9.31
CA ALA A 157 11.39 -5.27 10.33
C ALA A 157 11.88 -6.69 10.68
N GLU A 158 11.10 -7.74 10.39
CA GLU A 158 11.53 -9.13 10.59
C GLU A 158 12.29 -9.71 9.38
N LEU A 159 12.13 -9.10 8.19
CA LEU A 159 12.87 -9.45 6.98
C LEU A 159 14.31 -8.93 7.01
N THR A 160 14.57 -7.91 7.83
CA THR A 160 15.91 -7.33 7.98
C THR A 160 16.78 -8.21 8.88
N GLY A 161 17.52 -9.15 8.28
CA GLY A 161 18.68 -9.79 8.91
C GLY A 161 18.47 -11.20 9.47
N SER A 162 17.35 -11.87 9.19
CA SER A 162 17.17 -13.31 9.44
C SER A 162 17.24 -14.12 8.15
N VAL A 163 17.81 -15.33 8.20
CA VAL A 163 17.88 -16.25 7.04
C VAL A 163 16.47 -16.61 6.54
N ASP A 164 15.51 -16.75 7.47
CA ASP A 164 14.12 -17.06 7.14
C ASP A 164 13.41 -15.88 6.44
N GLY A 165 13.70 -14.65 6.88
CA GLY A 165 13.23 -13.44 6.23
C GLY A 165 13.77 -13.31 4.81
N TYR A 166 15.06 -13.60 4.62
CA TYR A 166 15.70 -13.59 3.29
C TYR A 166 15.03 -14.58 2.34
N LYS A 167 14.82 -15.84 2.76
CA LYS A 167 14.18 -16.85 1.91
C LYS A 167 12.78 -16.42 1.51
N THR A 168 11.97 -15.93 2.45
CA THR A 168 10.60 -15.44 2.19
C THR A 168 10.60 -14.31 1.16
N LEU A 169 11.55 -13.37 1.30
CA LEU A 169 11.71 -12.26 0.37
C LEU A 169 12.13 -12.75 -1.02
N LEU A 170 13.09 -13.67 -1.11
CA LEU A 170 13.55 -14.23 -2.38
C LEU A 170 12.45 -15.00 -3.10
N ASP A 171 11.68 -15.82 -2.37
CA ASP A 171 10.51 -16.54 -2.89
C ASP A 171 9.47 -15.56 -3.43
N ALA A 172 9.14 -14.52 -2.66
CA ALA A 172 8.20 -13.47 -3.07
C ALA A 172 8.70 -12.73 -4.34
N ILE A 173 9.97 -12.34 -4.39
CA ILE A 173 10.56 -11.70 -5.59
C ILE A 173 10.46 -12.63 -6.79
N THR A 174 10.76 -13.93 -6.62
CA THR A 174 10.74 -14.92 -7.70
C THR A 174 9.33 -15.12 -8.25
N GLU A 175 8.30 -15.05 -7.42
CA GLU A 175 6.90 -15.09 -7.85
C GLU A 175 6.41 -13.80 -8.52
N VAL A 176 6.93 -12.64 -8.10
CA VAL A 176 6.55 -11.33 -8.66
C VAL A 176 7.16 -11.07 -10.03
N VAL A 177 8.39 -11.55 -10.24
CA VAL A 177 9.11 -11.37 -11.50
C VAL A 177 8.44 -12.22 -12.60
N PRO A 178 7.99 -11.62 -13.72
CA PRO A 178 7.18 -12.31 -14.71
C PRO A 178 7.98 -13.23 -15.66
N VAL A 179 9.28 -13.37 -15.42
CA VAL A 179 10.21 -14.12 -16.28
C VAL A 179 10.99 -15.13 -15.44
N PRO A 180 11.43 -16.25 -16.02
CA PRO A 180 12.24 -17.24 -15.30
C PRO A 180 13.54 -16.62 -14.78
N ILE A 181 13.88 -16.92 -13.53
CA ILE A 181 15.16 -16.61 -12.92
C ILE A 181 15.97 -17.90 -12.84
N THR A 182 17.16 -17.89 -13.43
CA THR A 182 18.09 -19.04 -13.41
C THR A 182 19.38 -18.63 -12.73
N PHE A 183 19.87 -19.50 -11.84
CA PHE A 183 21.20 -19.39 -11.26
C PHE A 183 22.16 -20.20 -12.14
N GLU A 184 23.23 -19.55 -12.59
CA GLU A 184 24.26 -20.18 -13.43
C GLU A 184 25.64 -19.58 -13.15
N ASN A 185 26.71 -20.25 -13.60
CA ASN A 185 28.05 -19.69 -13.55
C ASN A 185 28.30 -18.79 -14.77
N ILE A 186 28.46 -17.48 -14.53
CA ILE A 186 28.64 -16.44 -15.55
C ILE A 186 30.13 -16.11 -15.68
N GLU A 187 30.76 -16.66 -16.72
CA GLU A 187 32.22 -16.54 -16.94
C GLU A 187 32.72 -15.10 -17.17
N SER A 188 31.82 -14.18 -17.57
CA SER A 188 32.17 -12.78 -17.82
C SER A 188 32.52 -12.00 -16.55
N GLY A 189 32.23 -12.57 -15.37
CA GLY A 189 32.34 -11.87 -14.08
C GLY A 189 31.18 -10.91 -13.79
N ALA A 190 30.17 -10.86 -14.66
CA ALA A 190 28.93 -10.15 -14.37
C ALA A 190 28.14 -10.86 -13.26
N LYS A 191 27.46 -10.08 -12.43
CA LYS A 191 26.65 -10.63 -11.31
C LYS A 191 25.31 -11.20 -11.79
N GLY A 192 24.81 -10.74 -12.93
CA GLY A 192 23.60 -11.18 -13.57
C GLY A 192 23.37 -10.43 -14.88
N TYR A 193 22.37 -10.86 -15.65
CA TYR A 193 21.91 -10.16 -16.85
C TYR A 193 20.47 -10.58 -17.21
N PHE A 194 19.69 -9.63 -17.74
CA PHE A 194 18.42 -9.91 -18.42
C PHE A 194 18.65 -10.25 -19.90
N HIS A 195 18.26 -11.46 -20.31
CA HIS A 195 18.41 -11.94 -21.68
C HIS A 195 17.17 -11.59 -22.52
N LEU A 196 17.31 -10.65 -23.46
CA LEU A 196 16.21 -10.09 -24.26
C LEU A 196 15.54 -11.07 -25.24
N GLU A 197 16.24 -12.11 -25.69
CA GLU A 197 15.70 -13.06 -26.67
C GLU A 197 14.93 -14.18 -25.97
N ASP A 198 15.60 -14.89 -25.06
CA ASP A 198 15.00 -15.93 -24.20
C ASP A 198 14.01 -15.41 -23.15
N ASN A 199 13.94 -14.08 -22.93
CA ASN A 199 13.10 -13.43 -21.92
C ASN A 199 13.24 -14.07 -20.53
N ARG A 200 14.49 -14.17 -20.04
CA ARG A 200 14.86 -14.73 -18.73
C ARG A 200 15.89 -13.87 -18.03
N ILE A 201 16.01 -14.03 -16.71
CA ILE A 201 17.06 -13.42 -15.89
C ILE A 201 18.06 -14.50 -15.50
N ALA A 202 19.34 -14.26 -15.79
CA ALA A 202 20.45 -15.08 -15.33
C ALA A 202 21.15 -14.39 -14.15
N VAL A 203 21.46 -15.15 -13.11
CA VAL A 203 22.11 -14.66 -11.88
C VAL A 203 23.30 -15.53 -11.55
N GLN A 204 24.41 -14.91 -11.17
CA GLN A 204 25.64 -15.61 -10.79
C GLN A 204 25.41 -16.48 -9.54
N GLU A 205 25.77 -17.76 -9.64
CA GLU A 205 25.78 -18.67 -8.49
C GLU A 205 26.83 -18.30 -7.43
N GLY A 206 26.51 -18.57 -6.17
CA GLY A 206 27.44 -18.44 -5.04
C GLY A 206 27.63 -17.02 -4.50
N MET A 207 26.79 -16.06 -4.90
CA MET A 207 26.78 -14.72 -4.32
C MET A 207 26.18 -14.70 -2.90
N SER A 208 26.45 -13.62 -2.15
CA SER A 208 25.76 -13.39 -0.88
C SER A 208 24.27 -13.14 -1.10
N GLU A 209 23.50 -13.35 -0.04
CA GLU A 209 22.04 -13.11 -0.01
C GLU A 209 21.68 -11.69 -0.48
N ALA A 210 22.26 -10.67 0.17
CA ALA A 210 22.05 -9.27 -0.19
C ALA A 210 22.41 -8.98 -1.66
N GLN A 211 23.53 -9.52 -2.14
CA GLN A 211 23.96 -9.31 -3.53
C GLN A 211 23.03 -10.00 -4.52
N THR A 212 22.51 -11.18 -4.17
CA THR A 212 21.59 -11.95 -5.01
C THR A 212 20.28 -11.20 -5.21
N VAL A 213 19.66 -10.73 -4.12
CA VAL A 213 18.43 -9.94 -4.20
C VAL A 213 18.65 -8.63 -4.96
N LYS A 214 19.75 -7.93 -4.68
CA LYS A 214 20.16 -6.74 -5.45
C LYS A 214 20.19 -7.02 -6.95
N THR A 215 20.89 -8.08 -7.36
CA THR A 215 21.05 -8.42 -8.77
C THR A 215 19.69 -8.77 -9.39
N ILE A 216 18.89 -9.61 -8.75
CA ILE A 216 17.58 -10.01 -9.28
C ILE A 216 16.68 -8.79 -9.49
N ILE A 217 16.61 -7.89 -8.52
CA ILE A 217 15.77 -6.68 -8.64
C ILE A 217 16.31 -5.76 -9.74
N HIS A 218 17.63 -5.62 -9.88
CA HIS A 218 18.24 -4.84 -10.97
C HIS A 218 17.87 -5.39 -12.34
N GLU A 219 18.01 -6.69 -12.55
CA GLU A 219 17.64 -7.33 -13.81
C GLU A 219 16.12 -7.33 -14.05
N ALA A 220 15.32 -7.48 -13.00
CA ALA A 220 13.86 -7.33 -13.07
C ALA A 220 13.46 -5.90 -13.45
N ALA A 221 14.21 -4.88 -12.99
CA ALA A 221 13.98 -3.50 -13.40
C ALA A 221 14.30 -3.30 -14.89
N HIS A 222 15.37 -3.94 -15.41
CA HIS A 222 15.61 -3.98 -16.84
C HIS A 222 14.49 -4.68 -17.61
N GLN A 223 13.98 -5.79 -17.11
CA GLN A 223 12.84 -6.50 -17.72
C GLN A 223 11.59 -5.60 -17.76
N ALA A 224 11.26 -4.94 -16.65
CA ALA A 224 10.07 -4.10 -16.53
C ALA A 224 10.14 -2.82 -17.38
N LEU A 225 11.32 -2.19 -17.47
CA LEU A 225 11.49 -0.88 -18.12
C LEU A 225 12.02 -0.97 -19.55
N HIS A 226 12.77 -2.02 -19.87
CA HIS A 226 13.64 -2.08 -21.07
C HIS A 226 13.48 -3.36 -21.88
N SER A 227 12.45 -4.17 -21.62
CA SER A 227 12.02 -5.26 -22.53
C SER A 227 11.58 -4.72 -23.89
N LYS A 228 11.52 -5.60 -24.90
CA LYS A 228 11.08 -5.22 -26.26
C LYS A 228 9.71 -4.56 -26.23
N ASP A 229 8.75 -5.18 -25.55
CA ASP A 229 7.39 -4.67 -25.38
C ASP A 229 7.35 -3.30 -24.70
N ALA A 230 8.17 -3.10 -23.65
CA ALA A 230 8.26 -1.81 -22.95
C ALA A 230 8.86 -0.71 -23.83
N LEU A 231 9.90 -1.02 -24.61
CA LEU A 231 10.51 -0.08 -25.53
C LEU A 231 9.56 0.28 -26.69
N GLU A 232 8.85 -0.70 -27.24
CA GLU A 232 7.83 -0.48 -28.28
C GLU A 232 6.65 0.36 -27.76
N ALA A 233 6.17 0.09 -26.55
CA ALA A 233 5.09 0.85 -25.93
C ALA A 233 5.48 2.32 -25.64
N SER A 234 6.75 2.56 -25.29
CA SER A 234 7.23 3.92 -24.98
C SER A 234 7.51 4.77 -26.22
N GLY A 235 7.94 4.16 -27.33
CA GLY A 235 8.39 4.87 -28.53
C GLY A 235 9.68 5.69 -28.37
N GLU A 236 10.32 5.66 -27.18
CA GLU A 236 11.48 6.50 -26.85
C GLU A 236 12.81 5.73 -26.95
N LYS A 237 13.80 6.34 -27.61
CA LYS A 237 15.18 5.83 -27.61
C LYS A 237 15.93 6.33 -26.39
N LYS A 238 15.97 5.53 -25.33
CA LYS A 238 16.79 5.79 -24.13
C LYS A 238 18.25 5.39 -24.35
N SER A 239 19.19 6.21 -23.86
CA SER A 239 20.62 5.88 -23.87
C SER A 239 20.94 4.74 -22.90
N LYS A 240 22.07 4.04 -23.09
CA LYS A 240 22.51 2.99 -22.16
C LYS A 240 22.61 3.52 -20.73
N ASN A 241 23.25 4.68 -20.55
CA ASN A 241 23.41 5.29 -19.22
C ASN A 241 22.05 5.61 -18.57
N GLN A 242 21.05 6.04 -19.34
CA GLN A 242 19.70 6.25 -18.80
C GLN A 242 19.09 4.94 -18.31
N LYS A 243 19.19 3.88 -19.10
CA LYS A 243 18.63 2.57 -18.75
C LYS A 243 19.26 2.00 -17.48
N GLU A 244 20.59 2.05 -17.37
CA GLU A 244 21.30 1.65 -16.16
C GLU A 244 20.93 2.53 -14.97
N THR A 245 20.82 3.86 -15.17
CA THR A 245 20.40 4.79 -14.10
C THR A 245 19.03 4.44 -13.55
N GLU A 246 18.06 4.21 -14.43
CA GLU A 246 16.71 3.87 -14.03
C GLU A 246 16.66 2.51 -13.33
N ALA A 247 17.31 1.48 -13.89
CA ALA A 247 17.33 0.14 -13.31
C ALA A 247 18.03 0.10 -11.94
N GLU A 248 19.22 0.71 -11.83
CA GLU A 248 19.98 0.75 -10.59
C GLU A 248 19.26 1.57 -9.51
N SER A 249 18.58 2.66 -9.89
CA SER A 249 17.79 3.47 -8.97
C SER A 249 16.58 2.70 -8.44
N VAL A 250 15.88 1.94 -9.31
CA VAL A 250 14.77 1.08 -8.88
C VAL A 250 15.29 0.01 -7.91
N ALA A 251 16.37 -0.68 -8.26
CA ALA A 251 16.97 -1.69 -7.39
C ALA A 251 17.36 -1.13 -6.03
N TYR A 252 17.96 0.06 -6.01
CA TYR A 252 18.33 0.75 -4.78
C TYR A 252 17.11 1.05 -3.90
N VAL A 253 16.04 1.63 -4.47
CA VAL A 253 14.84 1.99 -3.72
C VAL A 253 14.17 0.76 -3.12
N VAL A 254 14.05 -0.33 -3.89
CA VAL A 254 13.43 -1.58 -3.41
C VAL A 254 14.33 -2.24 -2.35
N CYS A 255 15.65 -2.30 -2.54
CA CYS A 255 16.57 -2.85 -1.55
C CYS A 255 16.54 -2.06 -0.23
N GLN A 256 16.55 -0.73 -0.31
CA GLN A 256 16.43 0.15 0.85
C GLN A 256 15.10 -0.04 1.59
N HIS A 257 14.01 -0.26 0.85
CA HIS A 257 12.71 -0.54 1.45
C HIS A 257 12.73 -1.78 2.35
N TYR A 258 13.43 -2.83 1.92
CA TYR A 258 13.62 -4.07 2.69
C TYR A 258 14.85 -4.05 3.62
N GLY A 259 15.47 -2.88 3.83
CA GLY A 259 16.62 -2.72 4.73
C GLY A 259 17.88 -3.50 4.33
N ILE A 260 18.02 -3.85 3.05
CA ILE A 260 19.22 -4.48 2.51
C ILE A 260 20.32 -3.42 2.42
N ASP A 261 21.54 -3.74 2.87
CA ASP A 261 22.65 -2.80 2.82
C ASP A 261 22.95 -2.39 1.37
N THR A 262 22.83 -1.09 1.10
CA THR A 262 23.13 -0.48 -0.20
C THR A 262 24.34 0.45 -0.13
N SER A 263 25.22 0.31 0.88
CA SER A 263 26.42 1.12 1.05
C SER A 263 27.32 1.11 -0.19
N ASP A 264 27.43 -0.06 -0.85
CA ASP A 264 28.23 -0.27 -2.07
C ASP A 264 27.62 0.31 -3.36
N TYR A 265 26.40 0.84 -3.33
CA TYR A 265 25.82 1.50 -4.51
C TYR A 265 26.47 2.86 -4.77
N SER A 266 26.84 3.10 -6.03
CA SER A 266 27.41 4.36 -6.49
C SER A 266 26.70 4.83 -7.75
N PHE A 267 26.17 6.04 -7.68
CA PHE A 267 25.46 6.69 -8.78
C PHE A 267 26.37 7.62 -9.59
N GLY A 268 27.66 7.29 -9.72
CA GLY A 268 28.68 8.17 -10.32
C GLY A 268 28.38 8.62 -11.75
N TYR A 269 27.54 7.88 -12.48
CA TYR A 269 27.11 8.20 -13.84
C TYR A 269 25.91 9.17 -13.90
N VAL A 270 25.22 9.43 -12.78
CA VAL A 270 24.00 10.27 -12.76
C VAL A 270 24.31 11.72 -13.13
N ALA A 271 25.42 12.26 -12.64
CA ALA A 271 25.87 13.60 -13.00
C ALA A 271 26.06 13.72 -14.52
N SER A 272 26.78 12.77 -15.13
CA SER A 272 27.00 12.75 -16.58
C SER A 272 25.73 12.48 -17.40
N TRP A 273 24.79 11.69 -16.88
CA TRP A 273 23.52 11.42 -17.58
C TRP A 273 22.56 12.62 -17.52
N SER A 274 22.52 13.33 -16.40
CA SER A 274 21.63 14.47 -16.18
C SER A 274 22.12 15.77 -16.82
N GLU A 275 23.40 15.82 -17.23
CA GLU A 275 24.00 16.98 -17.86
C GLU A 275 23.27 17.35 -19.16
N GLY A 276 22.88 18.63 -19.27
CA GLY A 276 22.17 19.15 -20.45
C GLY A 276 20.71 18.70 -20.58
N LYS A 277 20.15 18.01 -19.58
CA LYS A 277 18.75 17.59 -19.56
C LYS A 277 17.83 18.68 -19.01
N GLU A 278 16.68 18.86 -19.66
CA GLU A 278 15.66 19.77 -19.17
C GLU A 278 14.86 19.15 -18.01
N VAL A 279 14.28 20.01 -17.16
CA VAL A 279 13.49 19.59 -15.98
C VAL A 279 12.41 18.56 -16.31
N PRO A 280 11.64 18.68 -17.42
CA PRO A 280 10.64 17.67 -17.77
C PRO A 280 11.23 16.28 -18.03
N GLU A 281 12.40 16.19 -18.68
CA GLU A 281 13.05 14.90 -18.96
C GLU A 281 13.55 14.25 -17.67
N LEU A 282 14.22 15.03 -16.83
CA LEU A 282 14.71 14.58 -15.52
C LEU A 282 13.56 14.07 -14.65
N LYS A 283 12.46 14.83 -14.61
CA LYS A 283 11.26 14.47 -13.86
C LYS A 283 10.58 13.21 -14.41
N ALA A 284 10.53 13.03 -15.73
CA ALA A 284 9.96 11.82 -16.33
C ALA A 284 10.75 10.56 -15.93
N SER A 285 12.09 10.66 -15.85
CA SER A 285 12.92 9.57 -15.37
C SER A 285 12.70 9.29 -13.87
N LEU A 286 12.62 10.33 -13.02
CA LEU A 286 12.26 10.16 -11.60
C LEU A 286 10.88 9.50 -11.41
N ASP A 287 9.90 9.85 -12.25
CA ASP A 287 8.56 9.28 -12.17
C ASP A 287 8.53 7.83 -12.64
N THR A 288 9.34 7.50 -13.65
CA THR A 288 9.58 6.12 -14.08
C THR A 288 10.17 5.30 -12.94
N ILE A 289 11.25 5.78 -12.31
CA ILE A 289 11.90 5.11 -11.17
C ILE A 289 10.90 4.91 -10.03
N ARG A 290 10.23 6.00 -9.60
CA ARG A 290 9.28 5.97 -8.48
C ARG A 290 8.13 5.00 -8.74
N ARG A 291 7.52 5.06 -9.92
CA ARG A 291 6.37 4.20 -10.26
C ARG A 291 6.78 2.73 -10.26
N THR A 292 7.86 2.38 -10.97
CA THR A 292 8.31 0.99 -11.07
C THR A 292 8.73 0.44 -9.71
N ALA A 293 9.47 1.22 -8.91
CA ALA A 293 9.83 0.81 -7.56
C ALA A 293 8.59 0.62 -6.67
N SER A 294 7.63 1.55 -6.71
CA SER A 294 6.38 1.43 -5.94
C SER A 294 5.54 0.22 -6.36
N GLU A 295 5.47 -0.09 -7.66
CA GLU A 295 4.75 -1.25 -8.16
C GLU A 295 5.42 -2.56 -7.75
N MET A 296 6.76 -2.62 -7.80
CA MET A 296 7.53 -3.78 -7.34
C MET A 296 7.36 -3.99 -5.83
N ILE A 297 7.57 -2.94 -5.02
CA ILE A 297 7.39 -2.99 -3.57
C ILE A 297 5.99 -3.48 -3.23
N GLN A 298 4.94 -2.92 -3.85
CA GLN A 298 3.57 -3.34 -3.55
C GLN A 298 3.35 -4.82 -3.88
N LYS A 299 3.79 -5.29 -5.04
CA LYS A 299 3.63 -6.70 -5.42
C LYS A 299 4.42 -7.64 -4.50
N ILE A 300 5.64 -7.26 -4.12
CA ILE A 300 6.49 -8.05 -3.23
C ILE A 300 5.88 -8.05 -1.82
N ASP A 301 5.41 -6.91 -1.30
CA ASP A 301 4.75 -6.81 0.00
C ASP A 301 3.52 -7.71 0.08
N ASP A 302 2.65 -7.65 -0.95
CA ASP A 302 1.44 -8.49 -1.01
C ASP A 302 1.81 -9.99 -0.98
N LYS A 303 2.91 -10.37 -1.66
CA LYS A 303 3.40 -11.75 -1.70
C LYS A 303 4.08 -12.19 -0.42
N VAL A 304 4.93 -11.35 0.16
CA VAL A 304 5.56 -11.58 1.46
C VAL A 304 4.48 -11.75 2.53
N GLN A 305 3.44 -10.91 2.53
CA GLN A 305 2.34 -11.03 3.49
C GLN A 305 1.59 -12.35 3.31
N ALA A 306 1.28 -12.74 2.07
CA ALA A 306 0.63 -14.02 1.81
C ALA A 306 1.47 -15.21 2.28
N LEU A 307 2.77 -15.23 1.97
CA LEU A 307 3.69 -16.28 2.40
C LEU A 307 3.87 -16.33 3.91
N THR A 308 3.94 -15.18 4.57
CA THR A 308 4.06 -15.09 6.04
C THR A 308 2.80 -15.61 6.71
N THR A 309 1.62 -15.20 6.22
CA THR A 309 0.32 -15.68 6.75
C THR A 309 0.19 -17.19 6.62
N VAL A 310 0.60 -17.76 5.48
CA VAL A 310 0.58 -19.21 5.27
C VAL A 310 1.49 -19.91 6.28
N LYS A 311 2.72 -19.40 6.49
CA LYS A 311 3.65 -19.96 7.48
C LYS A 311 3.09 -19.89 8.90
N GLU A 312 2.50 -18.77 9.30
CA GLU A 312 1.87 -18.62 10.61
C GLU A 312 0.71 -19.62 10.81
N ILE A 313 -0.08 -19.88 9.75
CA ILE A 313 -1.15 -20.87 9.78
C ILE A 313 -0.57 -22.30 9.89
N ASP A 314 0.46 -22.62 9.12
CA ASP A 314 1.12 -23.93 9.16
C ASP A 314 1.74 -24.20 10.53
N GLU A 315 2.47 -23.22 11.09
CA GLU A 315 3.02 -23.31 12.45
C GLU A 315 1.92 -23.44 13.52
N PHE A 316 0.80 -22.73 13.35
CA PHE A 316 -0.34 -22.87 14.24
C PHE A 316 -0.92 -24.29 14.18
N MET A 317 -1.11 -24.83 12.98
CA MET A 317 -1.62 -26.19 12.75
C MET A 317 -0.68 -27.27 13.28
N GLU A 318 0.64 -27.08 13.20
CA GLU A 318 1.62 -27.99 13.80
C GLU A 318 1.48 -28.07 15.33
N VAL A 319 1.16 -26.94 15.98
CA VAL A 319 1.05 -26.87 17.45
C VAL A 319 -0.35 -27.25 17.95
N HIS A 320 -1.41 -26.92 17.21
CA HIS A 320 -2.81 -27.03 17.67
C HIS A 320 -3.64 -28.08 16.90
N GLY A 321 -3.07 -28.72 15.87
CA GLY A 321 -3.80 -29.62 14.96
C GLY A 321 -4.64 -28.86 13.93
N ASP A 322 -5.57 -29.55 13.26
CA ASP A 322 -6.39 -28.98 12.17
C ASP A 322 -7.42 -27.91 12.60
N GLU A 323 -7.43 -27.49 13.87
CA GLU A 323 -8.26 -26.37 14.30
C GLU A 323 -7.63 -25.06 13.82
N LEU A 324 -8.34 -24.29 12.99
CA LEU A 324 -7.86 -22.99 12.52
C LEU A 324 -7.92 -21.94 13.65
N PRO A 325 -7.03 -20.93 13.67
CA PRO A 325 -6.98 -19.90 14.72
C PRO A 325 -8.17 -18.92 14.74
N PHE A 326 -9.18 -19.14 13.89
CA PHE A 326 -10.42 -18.38 13.93
C PHE A 326 -11.30 -18.96 15.03
N ALA A 327 -11.53 -18.16 16.08
CA ALA A 327 -12.64 -18.43 17.00
C ALA A 327 -13.88 -18.68 16.15
N ASP A 328 -14.51 -19.84 16.36
CA ASP A 328 -15.80 -20.18 15.79
C ASP A 328 -16.70 -18.93 15.83
N PRO A 329 -17.15 -18.39 14.69
CA PRO A 329 -18.04 -17.22 14.68
C PRO A 329 -19.37 -17.46 15.42
N GLU A 330 -19.63 -18.69 15.90
CA GLU A 330 -20.73 -19.05 16.78
C GLU A 330 -20.42 -18.89 18.29
N ALA A 331 -19.16 -18.73 18.70
CA ALA A 331 -18.74 -18.74 20.12
C ALA A 331 -19.27 -17.56 20.96
N ASP A 332 -19.76 -16.49 20.33
CA ASP A 332 -20.33 -15.30 20.98
C ASP A 332 -21.74 -14.93 20.46
N GLN A 333 -22.45 -15.86 19.79
CA GLN A 333 -23.81 -15.56 19.34
C GLN A 333 -24.83 -15.66 20.49
N PRO A 334 -25.68 -14.64 20.72
CA PRO A 334 -26.71 -14.70 21.75
C PRO A 334 -27.70 -15.84 21.47
N VAL A 335 -28.17 -16.48 22.55
CA VAL A 335 -29.05 -17.66 22.56
C VAL A 335 -30.27 -17.43 21.64
N GLY A 336 -30.25 -18.03 20.45
CA GLY A 336 -31.32 -17.83 19.45
C GLY A 336 -31.03 -18.25 18.02
N TYR A 337 -29.81 -18.67 17.66
CA TYR A 337 -29.52 -19.17 16.32
C TYR A 337 -30.05 -20.59 16.11
N ILE A 338 -30.72 -20.82 14.97
CA ILE A 338 -31.14 -22.14 14.52
C ILE A 338 -29.91 -22.84 13.96
N LYS A 339 -29.48 -23.90 14.65
CA LYS A 339 -28.39 -24.78 14.22
C LYS A 339 -28.80 -25.52 12.95
N ILE A 340 -28.19 -25.21 11.81
CA ILE A 340 -28.25 -26.08 10.63
C ILE A 340 -27.17 -27.13 10.82
N THR A 341 -27.52 -28.33 11.29
CA THR A 341 -26.59 -29.47 11.33
C THR A 341 -26.46 -30.08 9.92
N PRO A 342 -25.25 -30.13 9.33
CA PRO A 342 -24.97 -31.01 8.21
C PRO A 342 -24.77 -32.47 8.71
N PRO A 343 -24.80 -33.47 7.82
CA PRO A 343 -24.83 -33.32 6.37
C PRO A 343 -26.26 -33.34 5.85
N VAL A 344 -26.68 -32.26 5.20
CA VAL A 344 -27.80 -32.32 4.26
C VAL A 344 -27.26 -33.09 3.06
N ASP A 345 -27.82 -34.25 2.80
CA ASP A 345 -27.47 -35.06 1.63
C ASP A 345 -27.95 -34.35 0.36
N PHE A 346 -26.99 -33.92 -0.47
CA PHE A 346 -27.26 -33.26 -1.74
C PHE A 346 -27.28 -34.24 -2.93
N SER A 347 -27.19 -35.55 -2.69
CA SER A 347 -27.22 -36.57 -3.76
C SER A 347 -28.50 -36.51 -4.60
N ASP A 348 -29.59 -36.00 -4.03
CA ASP A 348 -30.90 -35.95 -4.69
C ASP A 348 -31.16 -34.62 -5.43
N PHE A 349 -30.23 -33.67 -5.38
CA PHE A 349 -30.37 -32.37 -6.05
C PHE A 349 -30.02 -32.49 -7.54
N LYS A 350 -30.98 -32.94 -8.35
CA LYS A 350 -30.88 -32.88 -9.81
C LYS A 350 -30.96 -31.44 -10.30
N ASN A 351 -29.82 -30.89 -10.69
CA ASN A 351 -29.71 -29.54 -11.23
C ASN A 351 -30.09 -29.51 -12.72
N ASP A 352 -31.39 -29.65 -13.02
CA ASP A 352 -31.94 -29.47 -14.37
C ASP A 352 -33.11 -28.48 -14.34
N LYS A 353 -32.83 -27.23 -13.99
CA LYS A 353 -33.68 -26.10 -14.42
C LYS A 353 -32.83 -24.91 -14.84
N LYS A 354 -32.87 -24.63 -16.15
CA LYS A 354 -32.37 -23.42 -16.78
C LYS A 354 -32.95 -22.20 -16.05
N ILE A 355 -32.08 -21.36 -15.51
CA ILE A 355 -32.44 -20.09 -14.88
C ILE A 355 -33.17 -19.23 -15.92
N THR A 356 -34.46 -18.99 -15.69
CA THR A 356 -35.26 -18.04 -16.45
C THR A 356 -35.45 -16.81 -15.57
N LEU A 357 -34.92 -15.67 -16.02
CA LEU A 357 -35.08 -14.38 -15.35
C LEU A 357 -36.47 -13.83 -15.71
N THR A 358 -37.38 -13.79 -14.74
CA THR A 358 -38.60 -12.99 -14.82
C THR A 358 -38.67 -12.05 -13.62
N ALA A 359 -38.64 -10.75 -13.91
CA ALA A 359 -38.86 -9.70 -12.94
C ALA A 359 -40.38 -9.53 -12.75
N GLU A 360 -40.87 -9.57 -11.52
CA GLU A 360 -42.27 -9.24 -11.23
C GLU A 360 -42.43 -8.25 -10.07
N THR A 361 -43.38 -7.36 -10.32
CA THR A 361 -43.72 -6.16 -9.58
C THR A 361 -44.63 -6.42 -8.37
N LYS A 362 -44.53 -5.50 -7.43
CA LYS A 362 -45.20 -5.39 -6.12
C LYS A 362 -46.73 -5.45 -6.20
N ALA A 363 -47.34 -6.63 -6.12
CA ALA A 363 -48.80 -6.77 -5.91
C ALA A 363 -49.29 -7.97 -5.06
N GLU A 364 -48.46 -8.96 -4.72
CA GLU A 364 -48.95 -10.21 -4.07
C GLU A 364 -48.72 -10.32 -2.54
N SER A 365 -48.35 -9.25 -1.84
CA SER A 365 -48.04 -9.30 -0.41
C SER A 365 -49.24 -9.18 0.54
N LYS A 366 -50.48 -9.44 0.11
CA LYS A 366 -51.67 -9.28 0.97
C LYS A 366 -52.54 -10.50 1.24
N GLU A 367 -52.37 -11.63 0.55
CA GLU A 367 -53.21 -12.83 0.80
C GLU A 367 -52.59 -13.85 1.78
N ASN A 368 -51.28 -13.86 1.99
CA ASN A 368 -50.62 -14.87 2.86
C ASN A 368 -50.59 -14.52 4.37
N ALA A 369 -51.24 -13.43 4.80
CA ALA A 369 -51.21 -12.95 6.19
C ALA A 369 -52.42 -13.41 7.04
N GLU A 370 -53.49 -13.94 6.43
CA GLU A 370 -54.70 -14.36 7.15
C GLU A 370 -54.75 -15.86 7.47
N GLU A 371 -53.99 -16.72 6.79
CA GLU A 371 -54.07 -18.18 6.98
C GLU A 371 -53.20 -18.74 8.13
N SER A 372 -52.37 -17.90 8.77
CA SER A 372 -51.41 -18.31 9.81
C SER A 372 -51.86 -18.06 11.26
N LYS A 373 -53.07 -17.52 11.48
CA LYS A 373 -53.62 -17.26 12.82
C LYS A 373 -54.51 -18.37 13.39
N GLU A 374 -54.95 -19.34 12.60
CA GLU A 374 -55.92 -20.36 13.05
C GLU A 374 -55.30 -21.68 13.55
N LYS A 375 -53.98 -21.88 13.45
CA LYS A 375 -53.30 -23.15 13.80
C LYS A 375 -52.54 -23.16 15.13
N LYS A 376 -52.67 -22.13 15.97
CA LYS A 376 -51.87 -21.98 17.20
C LYS A 376 -52.57 -22.28 18.53
N ASP A 377 -53.87 -22.61 18.53
CA ASP A 377 -54.64 -22.82 19.76
C ASP A 377 -54.93 -24.29 20.14
N GLU A 378 -54.50 -25.28 19.34
CA GLU A 378 -54.89 -26.69 19.56
C GLU A 378 -53.82 -27.64 20.14
N THR A 379 -52.66 -27.16 20.59
CA THR A 379 -51.56 -28.06 21.06
C THR A 379 -51.04 -27.80 22.49
N LYS A 380 -51.83 -27.14 23.34
CA LYS A 380 -51.46 -26.83 24.74
C LYS A 380 -52.14 -27.66 25.83
N GLU A 381 -52.97 -28.63 25.48
CA GLU A 381 -53.48 -29.62 26.43
C GLU A 381 -53.04 -31.01 25.97
N ILE A 382 -52.73 -31.87 26.95
CA ILE A 382 -52.28 -33.27 26.87
C ILE A 382 -50.78 -33.46 27.20
N ALA A 383 -50.57 -34.19 28.32
CA ALA A 383 -49.35 -34.84 28.80
C ALA A 383 -48.37 -34.06 29.70
N LYS A 384 -48.89 -33.54 30.82
CA LYS A 384 -48.24 -33.65 32.16
C LYS A 384 -48.74 -34.93 32.85
N ALA A 385 -47.89 -35.95 32.99
CA ALA A 385 -47.92 -37.11 33.93
C ALA A 385 -46.84 -38.08 33.39
N GLU A 386 -45.84 -38.64 34.09
CA GLU A 386 -45.74 -39.22 35.43
C GLU A 386 -44.28 -39.12 35.99
N LYS A 387 -44.06 -39.71 37.18
CA LYS A 387 -43.02 -39.47 38.20
C LYS A 387 -41.73 -40.34 38.09
N LYS A 388 -40.57 -39.72 38.46
CA LYS A 388 -39.37 -40.11 39.30
C LYS A 388 -39.25 -41.53 39.95
N PRO A 389 -38.09 -41.99 40.54
CA PRO A 389 -36.74 -41.37 40.73
C PRO A 389 -35.45 -42.29 40.71
N ALA A 390 -34.28 -41.65 40.98
CA ALA A 390 -32.97 -42.15 41.55
C ALA A 390 -31.87 -42.60 40.53
N SER A 391 -30.56 -42.30 40.64
CA SER A 391 -29.66 -41.94 41.77
C SER A 391 -28.32 -41.26 41.33
N ARG A 392 -27.75 -40.40 42.21
CA ARG A 392 -26.32 -40.05 42.57
C ARG A 392 -25.21 -40.14 41.49
N GLU A 393 -24.14 -39.33 41.38
CA GLU A 393 -23.36 -38.35 42.18
C GLU A 393 -22.36 -37.73 41.16
N SER A 394 -22.05 -36.44 41.02
CA SER A 394 -21.07 -35.69 41.84
C SER A 394 -20.48 -34.50 41.04
N ALA A 395 -20.08 -33.46 41.79
CA ALA A 395 -19.03 -32.46 41.54
C ALA A 395 -19.16 -31.40 40.42
N LYS A 396 -19.47 -30.17 40.87
CA LYS A 396 -19.19 -28.86 40.25
C LYS A 396 -17.77 -28.79 39.66
N LYS A 397 -17.64 -28.36 38.40
CA LYS A 397 -16.41 -27.74 37.87
C LYS A 397 -16.62 -26.24 37.69
N THR A 398 -15.83 -25.51 38.44
CA THR A 398 -15.59 -24.06 38.42
C THR A 398 -15.03 -23.60 37.08
N SER A 399 -15.50 -22.43 36.66
CA SER A 399 -15.18 -21.73 35.41
C SER A 399 -13.70 -21.38 35.29
N VAL A 400 -13.18 -21.49 34.07
CA VAL A 400 -11.79 -21.25 33.61
C VAL A 400 -11.35 -19.78 33.73
N LYS A 401 -12.25 -18.87 34.15
CA LYS A 401 -11.94 -17.43 34.34
C LYS A 401 -10.98 -17.13 35.50
N ASP A 402 -10.78 -18.04 36.44
CA ASP A 402 -9.91 -17.80 37.62
C ASP A 402 -8.46 -18.33 37.47
N LYS A 403 -8.05 -18.79 36.27
CA LYS A 403 -6.67 -19.27 36.02
C LYS A 403 -5.78 -18.36 35.17
N LEU A 404 -6.28 -17.21 34.69
CA LEU A 404 -5.50 -16.29 33.84
C LEU A 404 -5.05 -14.99 34.52
N THR A 405 -5.26 -14.85 35.84
CA THR A 405 -4.82 -13.66 36.61
C THR A 405 -3.71 -13.93 37.62
N ALA A 406 -3.06 -15.09 37.57
CA ALA A 406 -1.90 -15.43 38.40
C ALA A 406 -0.66 -15.79 37.54
N GLY A 407 -0.21 -14.85 36.72
CA GLY A 407 1.00 -14.99 35.90
C GLY A 407 1.82 -13.71 35.70
N LYS A 408 1.33 -12.56 36.18
CA LYS A 408 2.02 -11.25 36.08
C LYS A 408 2.26 -10.65 37.46
N GLU A 409 2.99 -11.36 38.31
CA GLU A 409 3.60 -10.75 39.51
C GLU A 409 4.71 -11.65 40.08
N LYS A 410 5.84 -11.77 39.36
CA LYS A 410 7.09 -12.31 39.92
C LYS A 410 8.34 -12.06 39.07
N VAL A 411 8.61 -10.81 38.69
CA VAL A 411 9.98 -10.35 38.43
C VAL A 411 10.13 -8.91 38.93
N SER A 412 10.18 -8.74 40.26
CA SER A 412 10.87 -7.61 40.87
C SER A 412 11.45 -8.07 42.21
N LYS A 413 12.73 -7.71 42.43
CA LYS A 413 13.62 -7.95 43.61
C LYS A 413 14.72 -8.98 43.37
N THR A 414 15.84 -8.47 42.85
CA THR A 414 17.27 -8.59 43.28
C THR A 414 18.10 -8.31 42.03
N ASN A 415 18.88 -7.23 41.90
CA ASN A 415 20.05 -6.95 42.73
C ASN A 415 20.46 -5.47 42.63
N LYS A 416 20.88 -4.87 43.75
CA LYS A 416 21.55 -3.56 43.87
C LYS A 416 22.97 -3.83 44.40
N THR A 417 23.99 -3.32 43.70
CA THR A 417 25.28 -2.85 44.27
C THR A 417 25.96 -2.00 43.19
N LYS A 418 25.88 -0.65 43.27
CA LYS A 418 26.88 0.28 43.83
C LYS A 418 28.30 0.10 43.26
N THR A 419 28.72 1.04 42.40
CA THR A 419 29.88 1.94 42.62
C THR A 419 29.94 3.02 41.54
N GLU A 420 29.80 4.27 41.96
CA GLU A 420 30.36 5.46 41.33
C GLU A 420 31.80 5.64 41.87
N PRO A 421 32.74 6.28 41.14
CA PRO A 421 32.80 7.75 41.24
C PRO A 421 33.30 8.52 39.98
N LYS A 422 32.82 9.78 39.91
CA LYS A 422 33.46 11.06 39.48
C LYS A 422 34.22 11.13 38.14
N LYS A 423 33.81 11.99 37.19
CA LYS A 423 33.93 13.49 37.07
C LYS A 423 35.24 13.95 36.39
N ASP A 424 35.05 14.71 35.30
CA ASP A 424 35.91 15.69 34.60
C ASP A 424 37.25 15.22 33.96
N LEU A 425 37.40 15.37 32.63
CA LEU A 425 38.17 16.44 31.96
C LEU A 425 38.39 16.16 30.44
N GLN A 426 38.10 17.17 29.62
CA GLN A 426 38.83 17.69 28.43
C GLN A 426 39.68 16.80 27.50
N ALA A 427 39.43 17.05 26.20
CA ALA A 427 40.38 17.34 25.10
C ALA A 427 41.11 16.22 24.32
N ALA A 428 41.05 16.41 22.99
CA ALA A 428 42.03 16.07 21.95
C ALA A 428 42.31 14.59 21.64
N MET A 429 41.72 14.09 20.55
CA MET A 429 42.41 13.82 19.27
C MET A 429 41.41 13.38 18.21
#